data_AF-A0A9X7TKM5-F1
#
_entry.id   AF-A0A9X7TKM5-F1
#
_cell.length_a   1.000
_cell.length_b   1.000
_cell.length_c   1.000
_cell.angle_alpha   90.00
_cell.angle_beta   90.00
_cell.angle_gamma   90.00
#
_symmetry.space_group_name_H-M   'P 1'
#
loop_
_entity.id
_entity.type
_entity.pdbx_description
1 polymer ?
#
loop_
_entity_poly.entity_id
_entity_poly.type
_entity_poly.pdbx_seq_one_letter_code
_entity_poly.pdbx_strand_id
1 'polypeptide(L)'
;MEELLMSFKLKALYPLTGGYNRHSINPFYEEFVRPTEIKGLWRWWNRVLFNTVSHAKDGRLYTYDSIDRLFEDVFGSENKKSAVRLEVIAEESENSLNVELDEEVNRQVINCLKRKDFGNKAKLDIEDDNLIIKPIEDKNKRKNSCIIHLSFRSNLNDEIKKKIIDNNKLLKFELLGFKSIKINPTKISNDNSLKEILRNLITDYMAYFNIKPVIEFTLNIYLDRSREKEQNFNDKLKFALYSLLVFILLGGIGRKTSRGFGSLSFADVKCYNEELCGEISNIMNRNNMEKQIKNWGLTKVLRNIIFNDTIRGYFDNLINDESYKLKYQGNNPEFFVYYFVNDINILKIININQDRIETILDKISNETSIYGECIKKLISQEMRRRAFTFAFLGNRKFRNKHKNYARILEFLCVEYIKREFVNLIGKERRPSNLRFKILEINNTYYIISYLLYSNYLKNTDPIIKDMLNQFVNCVIRNVYK
;
A
#
# COMPACT_ATOMS: atom_id res chain seq x y z
N MET A 1 -13.95 -31.18 6.56
CA MET A 1 -12.52 -31.51 6.71
C MET A 1 -11.76 -30.40 6.04
N GLU A 2 -10.72 -29.88 6.67
CA GLU A 2 -9.91 -28.81 6.11
C GLU A 2 -8.75 -29.41 5.32
N GLU A 3 -8.60 -29.00 4.06
CA GLU A 3 -7.61 -29.54 3.13
C GLU A 3 -6.80 -28.42 2.51
N LEU A 4 -5.51 -28.68 2.23
CA LEU A 4 -4.68 -27.73 1.48
C LEU A 4 -5.22 -27.65 0.05
N LEU A 5 -5.63 -26.46 -0.37
CA LEU A 5 -6.18 -26.19 -1.71
C LEU A 5 -5.07 -25.73 -2.67
N MET A 6 -4.29 -24.73 -2.24
CA MET A 6 -3.21 -24.14 -3.04
C MET A 6 -2.04 -23.69 -2.17
N SER A 7 -0.84 -23.71 -2.75
CA SER A 7 0.36 -23.13 -2.17
C SER A 7 1.03 -22.19 -3.17
N PHE A 8 1.30 -20.96 -2.75
CA PHE A 8 1.98 -19.95 -3.56
C PHE A 8 3.32 -19.61 -2.92
N LYS A 9 4.43 -19.80 -3.63
CA LYS A 9 5.71 -19.20 -3.25
C LYS A 9 5.75 -17.78 -3.80
N LEU A 10 5.78 -16.80 -2.92
CA LEU A 10 5.68 -15.38 -3.24
C LEU A 10 6.92 -14.63 -2.75
N LYS A 11 7.16 -13.49 -3.39
CA LYS A 11 8.22 -12.54 -3.06
C LYS A 11 7.63 -11.15 -2.91
N ALA A 12 7.98 -10.43 -1.84
CA ALA A 12 7.62 -9.03 -1.66
C ALA A 12 8.87 -8.14 -1.70
N LEU A 13 8.84 -7.09 -2.51
CA LEU A 13 9.95 -6.13 -2.65
C LEU A 13 9.75 -4.93 -1.71
N TYR A 14 10.71 -4.68 -0.82
CA TYR A 14 10.65 -3.61 0.19
C TYR A 14 9.29 -3.51 0.93
N PRO A 15 8.79 -4.60 1.55
CA PRO A 15 7.54 -4.53 2.29
C PRO A 15 7.66 -3.61 3.50
N LEU A 16 6.67 -2.73 3.66
CA LEU A 16 6.57 -1.80 4.79
C LEU A 16 5.44 -2.25 5.73
N THR A 17 5.54 -3.49 6.19
CA THR A 17 4.54 -4.13 7.04
C THR A 17 4.52 -3.49 8.42
N GLY A 18 3.33 -3.36 9.01
CA GLY A 18 3.14 -2.71 10.31
C GLY A 18 2.53 -3.66 11.33
N GLY A 19 3.23 -3.84 12.45
CA GLY A 19 2.77 -4.45 13.70
C GLY A 19 1.94 -3.49 14.55
N TYR A 20 1.79 -3.79 15.84
CA TYR A 20 1.11 -2.91 16.79
C TYR A 20 1.82 -1.56 16.96
N ASN A 21 3.16 -1.54 16.85
CA ASN A 21 3.98 -0.34 16.85
C ASN A 21 4.09 0.33 15.46
N ARG A 22 3.40 -0.21 14.43
CA ARG A 22 3.44 0.25 13.03
C ARG A 22 4.75 -0.07 12.28
N HIS A 23 5.58 -0.97 12.81
CA HIS A 23 6.83 -1.45 12.21
C HIS A 23 6.80 -2.97 11.99
N SER A 24 7.71 -3.50 11.17
CA SER A 24 7.85 -4.94 10.89
C SER A 24 8.51 -5.70 12.04
N ILE A 25 9.20 -4.99 12.95
CA ILE A 25 9.86 -5.56 14.12
C ILE A 25 9.46 -4.80 15.37
N ASN A 26 9.43 -5.51 16.49
CA ASN A 26 9.18 -4.95 17.81
C ASN A 26 9.98 -5.73 18.87
N PRO A 27 9.93 -5.34 20.15
CA PRO A 27 10.66 -6.02 21.23
C PRO A 27 10.33 -7.49 21.45
N PHE A 28 9.28 -8.03 20.82
CA PHE A 28 8.82 -9.41 21.02
C PHE A 28 9.02 -10.29 19.80
N TYR A 29 8.83 -9.75 18.58
CA TYR A 29 8.90 -10.53 17.35
C TYR A 29 9.13 -9.66 16.11
N GLU A 30 9.49 -10.33 15.01
CA GLU A 30 9.58 -9.79 13.67
C GLU A 30 8.50 -10.43 12.77
N GLU A 31 7.72 -9.62 12.06
CA GLU A 31 6.63 -10.08 11.18
C GLU A 31 6.61 -9.23 9.91
N PHE A 32 7.26 -9.71 8.84
CA PHE A 32 7.25 -9.01 7.54
C PHE A 32 6.00 -9.23 6.72
N VAL A 33 5.23 -10.28 7.00
CA VAL A 33 4.06 -10.66 6.20
C VAL A 33 2.94 -11.05 7.14
N ARG A 34 1.84 -10.30 7.11
CA ARG A 34 0.70 -10.55 7.98
C ARG A 34 -0.40 -11.32 7.24
N PRO A 35 -0.77 -12.54 7.66
CA PRO A 35 -1.88 -13.28 7.05
C PRO A 35 -3.19 -12.47 7.03
N THR A 36 -3.44 -11.69 8.09
CA THR A 36 -4.62 -10.82 8.20
C THR A 36 -4.63 -9.71 7.16
N GLU A 37 -3.47 -9.14 6.84
CA GLU A 37 -3.34 -8.11 5.81
C GLU A 37 -3.56 -8.71 4.42
N ILE A 38 -2.96 -9.87 4.13
CA ILE A 38 -3.20 -10.60 2.88
C ILE A 38 -4.70 -10.89 2.71
N LYS A 39 -5.38 -11.39 3.77
CA LYS A 39 -6.82 -11.65 3.72
C LYS A 39 -7.63 -10.37 3.45
N GLY A 40 -7.32 -9.28 4.12
CA GLY A 40 -8.01 -8.00 3.93
C GLY A 40 -7.80 -7.42 2.52
N LEU A 41 -6.58 -7.48 2.00
CA LEU A 41 -6.25 -7.03 0.65
C LEU A 41 -6.86 -7.93 -0.43
N TRP A 42 -6.88 -9.24 -0.22
CA TRP A 42 -7.55 -10.19 -1.11
C TRP A 42 -9.05 -9.88 -1.22
N ARG A 43 -9.74 -9.68 -0.08
CA ARG A 43 -11.15 -9.25 -0.07
C ARG A 43 -11.34 -7.90 -0.77
N TRP A 44 -10.43 -6.95 -0.59
CA TRP A 44 -10.51 -5.67 -1.28
C TRP A 44 -10.37 -5.80 -2.80
N TRP A 45 -9.40 -6.59 -3.27
CA TRP A 45 -9.23 -6.87 -4.69
C TRP A 45 -10.37 -7.70 -5.29
N ASN A 46 -10.97 -8.60 -4.51
CA ASN A 46 -12.18 -9.31 -4.89
C ASN A 46 -13.33 -8.34 -5.18
N ARG A 47 -13.58 -7.37 -4.29
CA ARG A 47 -14.60 -6.34 -4.53
C ARG A 47 -14.30 -5.46 -5.73
N VAL A 48 -13.04 -5.11 -5.94
CA VAL A 48 -12.58 -4.33 -7.11
C VAL A 48 -12.81 -5.13 -8.40
N LEU A 49 -12.45 -6.40 -8.43
CA LEU A 49 -12.64 -7.26 -9.59
C LEU A 49 -14.13 -7.55 -9.87
N PHE A 50 -14.94 -7.77 -8.83
CA PHE A 50 -16.37 -7.95 -9.00
C PHE A 50 -17.04 -6.73 -9.64
N ASN A 51 -16.73 -5.53 -9.15
CA ASN A 51 -17.21 -4.30 -9.76
C ASN A 51 -16.60 -4.04 -11.15
N THR A 52 -15.41 -4.55 -11.43
CA THR A 52 -14.82 -4.51 -12.78
C THR A 52 -15.67 -5.29 -13.78
N VAL A 53 -15.97 -6.55 -13.45
CA VAL A 53 -16.71 -7.45 -14.34
C VAL A 53 -18.16 -6.97 -14.50
N SER A 54 -18.82 -6.58 -13.42
CA SER A 54 -20.16 -5.98 -13.48
C SER A 54 -20.16 -4.75 -14.39
N HIS A 55 -19.24 -3.82 -14.18
CA HIS A 55 -19.22 -2.59 -14.94
C HIS A 55 -18.98 -2.81 -16.43
N ALA A 56 -18.09 -3.73 -16.77
CA ALA A 56 -17.82 -4.09 -18.16
C ALA A 56 -19.04 -4.74 -18.84
N LYS A 57 -19.85 -5.49 -18.08
CA LYS A 57 -21.05 -6.17 -18.61
C LYS A 57 -22.22 -5.22 -18.83
N ASP A 58 -22.59 -4.45 -17.80
CA ASP A 58 -23.85 -3.67 -17.80
C ASP A 58 -23.70 -2.26 -17.22
N GLY A 59 -22.47 -1.81 -16.98
CA GLY A 59 -22.18 -0.48 -16.44
C GLY A 59 -22.54 -0.32 -14.96
N ARG A 60 -22.95 -1.39 -14.26
CA ARG A 60 -23.36 -1.35 -12.86
C ARG A 60 -22.18 -1.39 -11.90
N LEU A 61 -22.42 -0.89 -10.68
CA LEU A 61 -21.50 -0.94 -9.54
C LEU A 61 -22.32 -1.30 -8.31
N TYR A 62 -21.77 -2.20 -7.49
CA TYR A 62 -22.38 -2.69 -6.28
C TYR A 62 -21.62 -2.22 -5.05
N THR A 63 -22.34 -2.12 -3.93
CA THR A 63 -21.74 -1.72 -2.66
C THR A 63 -20.76 -2.77 -2.14
N TYR A 64 -19.70 -2.34 -1.46
CA TYR A 64 -18.72 -3.26 -0.86
C TYR A 64 -19.37 -4.19 0.15
N ASP A 65 -20.30 -3.69 0.97
CA ASP A 65 -21.03 -4.52 1.94
C ASP A 65 -21.86 -5.60 1.26
N SER A 66 -22.53 -5.28 0.14
CA SER A 66 -23.31 -6.29 -0.59
C SER A 66 -22.44 -7.32 -1.30
N ILE A 67 -21.26 -6.93 -1.80
CA ILE A 67 -20.31 -7.89 -2.38
C ILE A 67 -19.73 -8.77 -1.26
N ASP A 68 -19.37 -8.19 -0.11
CA ASP A 68 -18.87 -8.95 1.04
C ASP A 68 -19.90 -9.95 1.58
N ARG A 69 -21.20 -9.61 1.55
CA ARG A 69 -22.31 -10.54 1.85
C ARG A 69 -22.45 -11.63 0.80
N LEU A 70 -22.33 -11.31 -0.49
CA LEU A 70 -22.36 -12.31 -1.56
C LEU A 70 -21.24 -13.35 -1.40
N PHE A 71 -20.03 -12.91 -1.04
CA PHE A 71 -18.85 -13.79 -0.87
C PHE A 71 -18.63 -14.28 0.57
N GLU A 72 -19.59 -14.13 1.49
CA GLU A 72 -19.40 -14.52 2.89
C GLU A 72 -19.21 -16.04 3.07
N ASP A 73 -19.70 -16.85 2.12
CA ASP A 73 -19.50 -18.29 2.11
C ASP A 73 -18.03 -18.69 1.97
N VAL A 74 -17.24 -17.88 1.24
CA VAL A 74 -15.81 -18.09 1.06
C VAL A 74 -15.03 -17.32 2.13
N PHE A 75 -15.25 -16.01 2.23
CA PHE A 75 -14.42 -15.13 3.06
C PHE A 75 -14.86 -15.01 4.51
N GLY A 76 -16.04 -15.53 4.86
CA GLY A 76 -16.68 -15.35 6.14
C GLY A 76 -17.27 -13.95 6.34
N SER A 77 -18.06 -13.83 7.38
CA SER A 77 -18.65 -12.60 7.91
C SER A 77 -18.83 -12.74 9.43
N GLU A 78 -19.46 -11.76 10.06
CA GLU A 78 -19.87 -11.87 11.46
C GLU A 78 -20.83 -13.06 11.69
N ASN A 79 -21.54 -13.49 10.64
CA ASN A 79 -22.52 -14.57 10.70
C ASN A 79 -21.96 -15.94 10.30
N LYS A 80 -20.78 -15.98 9.67
CA LYS A 80 -20.23 -17.21 9.09
C LYS A 80 -18.71 -17.25 9.16
N LYS A 81 -18.15 -18.34 9.68
CA LYS A 81 -16.70 -18.59 9.62
C LYS A 81 -16.28 -18.75 8.14
N SER A 82 -15.16 -18.15 7.78
CA SER A 82 -14.58 -18.26 6.44
C SER A 82 -14.26 -19.72 6.08
N ALA A 83 -14.62 -20.13 4.87
CA ALA A 83 -14.24 -21.43 4.32
C ALA A 83 -12.74 -21.51 3.97
N VAL A 84 -12.07 -20.37 3.81
CA VAL A 84 -10.64 -20.31 3.50
C VAL A 84 -9.80 -19.86 4.70
N ARG A 85 -8.79 -20.67 5.06
CA ARG A 85 -7.74 -20.31 6.01
C ARG A 85 -6.46 -20.00 5.24
N LEU A 86 -5.83 -18.88 5.60
CA LEU A 86 -4.54 -18.49 5.08
C LEU A 86 -3.47 -18.85 6.10
N GLU A 87 -2.39 -19.43 5.64
CA GLU A 87 -1.20 -19.69 6.44
C GLU A 87 0.00 -19.14 5.67
N VAL A 88 0.78 -18.30 6.35
CA VAL A 88 1.97 -17.69 5.79
C VAL A 88 3.17 -18.31 6.47
N ILE A 89 4.08 -18.84 5.66
CA ILE A 89 5.34 -19.41 6.12
C ILE A 89 6.44 -18.56 5.49
N ALA A 90 6.98 -17.61 6.26
CA ALA A 90 8.19 -16.89 5.89
C ALA A 90 9.38 -17.50 6.63
N GLU A 91 10.61 -17.28 6.16
CA GLU A 91 11.77 -17.56 7.00
C GLU A 91 11.67 -16.68 8.26
N GLU A 92 11.30 -17.31 9.37
CA GLU A 92 11.29 -16.66 10.66
C GLU A 92 12.74 -16.41 11.07
N SER A 93 13.02 -15.16 11.40
CA SER A 93 14.10 -14.91 12.33
C SER A 93 13.44 -14.63 13.66
N GLU A 94 13.79 -15.40 14.70
CA GLU A 94 13.38 -15.14 16.10
C GLU A 94 14.05 -13.86 16.64
N ASN A 95 14.20 -12.85 15.78
CA ASN A 95 14.84 -11.60 16.10
C ASN A 95 13.80 -10.67 16.72
N SER A 96 13.93 -10.46 18.02
CA SER A 96 13.33 -9.31 18.70
C SER A 96 14.22 -8.08 18.52
N LEU A 97 13.63 -6.89 18.42
CA LEU A 97 14.42 -5.65 18.44
C LEU A 97 14.93 -5.38 19.87
N ASN A 98 16.25 -5.45 20.05
CA ASN A 98 16.89 -5.08 21.30
C ASN A 98 17.74 -3.82 21.08
N VAL A 99 17.37 -2.75 21.77
CA VAL A 99 18.11 -1.49 21.78
C VAL A 99 18.61 -1.24 23.20
N GLU A 100 19.93 -1.15 23.33
CA GLU A 100 20.62 -0.78 24.55
C GLU A 100 21.25 0.60 24.39
N LEU A 101 20.80 1.53 25.22
CA LEU A 101 21.31 2.90 25.29
C LEU A 101 22.52 2.95 26.20
N ASP A 102 23.59 3.59 25.72
CA ASP A 102 24.75 3.90 26.54
C ASP A 102 24.34 4.76 27.75
N GLU A 103 24.85 4.41 28.94
CA GLU A 103 24.58 5.17 30.16
C GLU A 103 25.06 6.61 30.03
N GLU A 104 26.12 6.84 29.25
CA GLU A 104 26.65 8.18 29.02
C GLU A 104 25.66 9.07 28.27
N VAL A 105 25.00 8.53 27.24
CA VAL A 105 23.97 9.26 26.49
C VAL A 105 22.83 9.65 27.42
N ASN A 106 22.36 8.73 28.27
CA ASN A 106 21.31 9.02 29.24
C ASN A 106 21.70 10.15 30.20
N ARG A 107 22.92 10.09 30.74
CA ARG A 107 23.46 11.12 31.63
C ARG A 107 23.53 12.49 30.94
N GLN A 108 24.02 12.54 29.70
CA GLN A 108 24.08 13.78 28.92
C GLN A 108 22.69 14.37 28.66
N VAL A 109 21.69 13.54 28.34
CA VAL A 109 20.32 14.01 28.10
C VAL A 109 19.69 14.56 29.38
N ILE A 110 19.82 13.85 30.50
CA ILE A 110 19.31 14.29 31.81
C ILE A 110 19.94 15.64 32.19
N ASN A 111 21.27 15.74 32.12
CA ASN A 111 21.99 16.96 32.42
C ASN A 111 21.55 18.11 31.53
N CYS A 112 21.27 17.82 30.26
CA CYS A 112 20.84 18.81 29.32
C CYS A 112 19.42 19.33 29.61
N LEU A 113 18.48 18.45 29.92
CA LEU A 113 17.09 18.80 30.23
C LEU A 113 16.93 19.49 31.60
N LYS A 114 17.85 19.25 32.54
CA LYS A 114 17.91 19.95 33.84
C LYS A 114 18.43 21.38 33.73
N ARG A 115 18.96 21.82 32.57
CA ARG A 115 19.41 23.21 32.39
C ARG A 115 18.21 24.18 32.40
N LYS A 116 18.38 25.33 33.07
CA LYS A 116 17.31 26.32 33.30
C LYS A 116 16.73 26.93 32.02
N ASP A 117 17.40 26.78 30.88
CA ASP A 117 17.04 27.31 29.56
C ASP A 117 16.02 26.45 28.79
N PHE A 118 15.73 25.21 29.21
CA PHE A 118 14.78 24.33 28.52
C PHE A 118 13.30 24.52 28.88
N GLY A 119 13.00 25.31 29.92
CA GLY A 119 11.64 25.66 30.32
C GLY A 119 10.72 24.45 30.55
N ASN A 120 9.41 24.65 30.38
CA ASN A 120 8.39 23.63 30.66
C ASN A 120 8.17 22.65 29.51
N LYS A 121 8.83 22.82 28.35
CA LYS A 121 8.62 21.96 27.18
C LYS A 121 9.89 21.83 26.35
N ALA A 122 10.30 20.60 26.09
CA ALA A 122 11.42 20.29 25.21
C ALA A 122 10.98 19.37 24.06
N LYS A 123 11.57 19.55 22.88
CA LYS A 123 11.47 18.64 21.74
C LYS A 123 12.75 17.82 21.70
N LEU A 124 12.61 16.50 21.71
CA LEU A 124 13.67 15.58 21.38
C LEU A 124 13.47 15.20 19.92
N ASP A 125 14.52 15.31 19.11
CA ASP A 125 14.49 15.06 17.66
C ASP A 125 15.76 14.30 17.28
N ILE A 126 15.62 13.17 16.60
CA ILE A 126 16.77 12.44 16.08
C ILE A 126 17.06 12.96 14.66
N GLU A 127 18.31 13.36 14.45
CA GLU A 127 18.86 13.83 13.18
C GLU A 127 20.19 13.08 12.94
N ASP A 128 20.20 12.22 11.92
CA ASP A 128 21.28 11.28 11.61
C ASP A 128 21.61 10.36 12.81
N ASP A 129 22.79 10.55 13.40
CA ASP A 129 23.27 9.83 14.60
C ASP A 129 23.29 10.74 15.84
N ASN A 130 22.55 11.85 15.81
CA ASN A 130 22.49 12.81 16.91
C ASN A 130 21.07 12.94 17.46
N LEU A 131 20.97 12.98 18.79
CA LEU A 131 19.79 13.42 19.50
C LEU A 131 19.89 14.92 19.74
N ILE A 132 18.99 15.67 19.12
CA ILE A 132 18.89 17.10 19.29
C ILE A 132 17.75 17.44 20.24
N ILE A 133 18.08 18.14 21.32
CA ILE A 133 17.13 18.63 22.30
C ILE A 133 16.96 20.14 22.08
N LYS A 134 15.72 20.56 21.78
CA LYS A 134 15.36 21.95 21.46
C LYS A 134 14.22 22.44 22.38
N PRO A 135 14.30 23.64 22.97
CA PRO A 135 13.20 24.18 23.79
C PRO A 135 11.98 24.62 22.95
N ILE A 136 10.77 24.24 23.38
CA ILE A 136 9.48 24.58 22.76
C ILE A 136 8.88 25.75 23.56
N GLU A 137 8.83 26.95 22.97
CA GLU A 137 8.62 28.29 23.63
C GLU A 137 9.94 28.82 24.24
N ASP A 138 10.45 30.03 23.99
CA ASP A 138 9.85 31.37 23.81
C ASP A 138 10.48 32.14 22.62
N LYS A 139 9.76 33.08 21.99
CA LYS A 139 10.18 33.77 20.73
C LYS A 139 11.36 34.74 20.90
N ASN A 140 11.74 35.05 22.15
CA ASN A 140 12.63 36.16 22.48
C ASN A 140 13.96 35.76 23.16
N LYS A 141 14.29 34.47 23.27
CA LYS A 141 15.57 34.03 23.88
C LYS A 141 16.44 33.32 22.84
N ARG A 142 17.74 33.62 22.82
CA ARG A 142 18.73 32.80 22.10
C ARG A 142 18.63 31.38 22.68
N LYS A 143 18.10 30.46 21.89
CA LYS A 143 17.84 29.08 22.29
C LYS A 143 19.11 28.27 22.09
N ASN A 144 19.78 27.91 23.17
CA ASN A 144 20.84 26.91 23.10
C ASN A 144 20.17 25.55 22.85
N SER A 145 20.39 24.99 21.67
CA SER A 145 20.11 23.59 21.41
C SER A 145 21.21 22.74 22.02
N CYS A 146 20.85 21.53 22.41
CA CYS A 146 21.79 20.54 22.89
C CYS A 146 21.85 19.43 21.88
N ILE A 147 23.06 19.14 21.43
CA ILE A 147 23.32 18.09 20.45
C ILE A 147 24.11 17.03 21.20
N ILE A 148 23.53 15.84 21.28
CA ILE A 148 24.10 14.68 21.96
C ILE A 148 24.30 13.62 20.89
N HIS A 149 25.53 13.17 20.72
CA HIS A 149 25.81 12.06 19.83
C HIS A 149 25.19 10.78 20.40
N LEU A 150 24.40 10.07 19.61
CA LEU A 150 23.78 8.82 20.03
C LEU A 150 24.79 7.67 19.89
N SER A 151 25.22 7.12 21.02
CA SER A 151 25.80 5.77 21.08
C SER A 151 24.75 4.79 21.60
N PHE A 152 24.41 3.80 20.80
CA PHE A 152 23.54 2.69 21.19
C PHE A 152 24.01 1.40 20.52
N ARG A 153 23.69 0.26 21.15
CA ARG A 153 23.84 -1.06 20.54
C ARG A 153 22.47 -1.53 20.07
N SER A 154 22.40 -1.96 18.82
CA SER A 154 21.22 -2.51 18.17
C SER A 154 21.62 -3.79 17.46
N ASN A 155 20.73 -4.78 17.43
CA ASN A 155 20.91 -5.99 16.63
C ASN A 155 20.51 -5.80 15.15
N LEU A 156 20.05 -4.61 14.75
CA LEU A 156 19.82 -4.26 13.35
C LEU A 156 21.09 -3.71 12.69
N ASN A 157 21.40 -4.17 11.48
CA ASN A 157 22.40 -3.52 10.61
C ASN A 157 21.72 -2.39 9.84
N ASP A 158 22.12 -1.14 10.08
CA ASP A 158 21.37 0.06 9.67
C ASP A 158 21.97 0.84 8.48
N GLU A 159 23.24 0.62 8.12
CA GLU A 159 23.94 1.48 7.15
C GLU A 159 23.32 1.45 5.76
N ILE A 160 23.01 0.25 5.25
CA ILE A 160 22.38 0.08 3.92
C ILE A 160 20.95 0.65 3.92
N LYS A 161 20.25 0.58 5.05
CA LYS A 161 18.84 0.99 5.21
C LYS A 161 18.66 2.50 5.37
N LYS A 162 19.65 3.21 5.92
CA LYS A 162 19.63 4.69 5.99
C LYS A 162 19.57 5.32 4.59
N LYS A 163 20.38 4.82 3.66
CA LYS A 163 20.49 5.34 2.28
C LYS A 163 19.14 5.39 1.55
N ILE A 164 18.35 4.32 1.60
CA ILE A 164 17.04 4.30 0.94
C ILE A 164 16.05 5.28 1.61
N ILE A 165 16.07 5.40 2.93
CA ILE A 165 15.16 6.32 3.64
C ILE A 165 15.51 7.78 3.34
N ASP A 166 16.79 8.11 3.26
CA ASP A 166 17.24 9.48 3.02
C ASP A 166 16.95 9.99 1.61
N ASN A 167 17.09 9.12 0.61
CA ASN A 167 16.79 9.44 -0.77
C ASN A 167 15.27 9.47 -1.05
N ASN A 168 14.50 8.65 -0.31
CA ASN A 168 13.07 8.52 -0.51
C ASN A 168 12.27 9.56 0.30
N LYS A 169 11.79 10.62 -0.36
CA LYS A 169 10.99 11.67 0.31
C LYS A 169 9.73 11.16 1.01
N LEU A 170 9.10 10.07 0.53
CA LEU A 170 7.91 9.52 1.17
C LEU A 170 8.23 8.75 2.44
N LEU A 171 9.36 8.04 2.49
CA LEU A 171 9.85 7.40 3.71
C LEU A 171 10.32 8.44 4.72
N LYS A 172 11.12 9.42 4.28
CA LYS A 172 11.59 10.53 5.14
C LYS A 172 10.43 11.32 5.75
N PHE A 173 9.37 11.57 4.99
CA PHE A 173 8.17 12.25 5.50
C PHE A 173 7.46 11.45 6.59
N GLU A 174 7.38 10.12 6.46
CA GLU A 174 6.70 9.28 7.43
C GLU A 174 7.54 9.04 8.70
N LEU A 175 8.87 9.01 8.55
CA LEU A 175 9.83 8.97 9.66
C LEU A 175 9.64 10.13 10.66
N LEU A 176 9.08 11.26 10.22
CA LEU A 176 8.74 12.39 11.10
C LEU A 176 7.86 11.98 12.29
N GLY A 177 7.03 10.94 12.12
CA GLY A 177 6.16 10.42 13.17
C GLY A 177 6.86 9.55 14.22
N PHE A 178 8.11 9.15 13.99
CA PHE A 178 8.86 8.21 14.83
C PHE A 178 10.17 8.80 15.36
N LYS A 179 10.60 9.96 14.85
CA LYS A 179 11.90 10.57 15.21
C LYS A 179 11.82 11.65 16.29
N SER A 180 10.63 12.05 16.73
CA SER A 180 10.52 13.16 17.68
C SER A 180 9.38 13.04 18.67
N ILE A 181 9.64 13.50 19.89
CA ILE A 181 8.66 13.59 20.99
C ILE A 181 8.75 14.97 21.66
N LYS A 182 7.62 15.41 22.21
CA LYS A 182 7.56 16.60 23.07
C LYS A 182 7.41 16.15 24.51
N ILE A 183 8.31 16.59 25.37
CA ILE A 183 8.28 16.28 26.80
C ILE A 183 8.11 17.56 27.62
N ASN A 184 7.63 17.41 28.86
CA ASN A 184 7.66 18.47 29.85
C ASN A 184 8.68 18.10 30.94
N PRO A 185 9.90 18.65 30.88
CA PRO A 185 10.97 18.30 31.82
C PRO A 185 10.58 18.56 33.28
N THR A 186 9.84 19.64 33.54
CA THR A 186 9.42 20.02 34.90
C THR A 186 8.43 19.06 35.55
N LYS A 187 7.74 18.24 34.76
CA LYS A 187 6.82 17.21 35.26
C LYS A 187 7.47 15.82 35.39
N ILE A 188 8.69 15.66 34.90
CA ILE A 188 9.42 14.40 34.98
C ILE A 188 10.22 14.44 36.29
N SER A 189 9.68 13.80 37.32
CA SER A 189 10.28 13.78 38.65
C SER A 189 11.39 12.73 38.81
N ASN A 190 11.47 11.75 37.90
CA ASN A 190 12.38 10.62 37.99
C ASN A 190 13.24 10.45 36.72
N ASP A 191 14.56 10.37 36.89
CA ASP A 191 15.54 10.13 35.83
C ASP A 191 15.26 8.79 35.09
N ASN A 192 14.71 7.78 35.79
CA ASN A 192 14.31 6.51 35.16
C ASN A 192 13.17 6.69 34.15
N SER A 193 12.21 7.57 34.42
CA SER A 193 11.12 7.83 33.47
C SER A 193 11.63 8.50 32.19
N LEU A 194 12.63 9.38 32.31
CA LEU A 194 13.27 9.99 31.15
C LEU A 194 14.07 8.97 30.35
N LYS A 195 14.79 8.06 31.02
CA LYS A 195 15.49 6.93 30.39
C LYS A 195 14.54 6.06 29.56
N GLU A 196 13.38 5.70 30.11
CA GLU A 196 12.37 4.91 29.38
C GLU A 196 11.74 5.68 28.21
N ILE A 197 11.48 6.99 28.36
CA ILE A 197 11.01 7.82 27.24
C ILE A 197 12.03 7.83 26.09
N LEU A 198 13.32 8.00 26.41
CA LEU A 198 14.41 7.99 25.43
C LEU A 198 14.55 6.63 24.76
N ARG A 199 14.53 5.57 25.56
CA ARG A 199 14.59 4.20 25.07
C ARG A 199 13.47 3.93 24.08
N ASN A 200 12.22 4.26 24.42
CA ASN A 200 11.07 4.09 23.53
C ASN A 200 11.19 4.92 22.26
N LEU A 201 11.61 6.19 22.34
CA LEU A 201 11.82 7.03 21.16
C LEU A 201 12.86 6.43 20.21
N ILE A 202 13.98 5.94 20.74
CA ILE A 202 15.04 5.35 19.94
C ILE A 202 14.61 4.00 19.40
N THR A 203 13.97 3.15 20.19
CA THR A 203 13.41 1.87 19.72
C THR A 203 12.42 2.08 18.57
N ASP A 204 11.50 3.03 18.66
CA ASP A 204 10.56 3.36 17.57
C ASP A 204 11.28 3.90 16.33
N TYR A 205 12.28 4.76 16.52
CA TYR A 205 13.12 5.27 15.43
C TYR A 205 13.87 4.13 14.72
N MET A 206 14.55 3.27 15.47
CA MET A 206 15.32 2.14 14.95
C MET A 206 14.45 1.09 14.27
N ALA A 207 13.27 0.79 14.84
CA ALA A 207 12.32 -0.15 14.24
C ALA A 207 11.86 0.29 12.84
N TYR A 208 11.89 1.59 12.53
CA TYR A 208 11.58 2.10 11.20
C TYR A 208 12.57 1.65 10.12
N PHE A 209 13.83 1.44 10.48
CA PHE A 209 14.89 1.03 9.55
C PHE A 209 14.85 -0.46 9.23
N ASN A 210 13.95 -1.25 9.83
CA ASN A 210 13.83 -2.68 9.53
C ASN A 210 13.09 -2.97 8.21
N ILE A 211 13.63 -2.44 7.11
CA ILE A 211 13.15 -2.65 5.75
C ILE A 211 14.11 -3.65 5.08
N LYS A 212 13.61 -4.83 4.71
CA LYS A 212 14.37 -5.81 3.91
C LYS A 212 14.04 -5.62 2.42
N PRO A 213 15.02 -5.60 1.50
CA PRO A 213 14.77 -5.43 0.06
C PRO A 213 13.86 -6.49 -0.54
N VAL A 214 13.99 -7.72 -0.05
CA VAL A 214 13.28 -8.90 -0.53
C VAL A 214 12.82 -9.70 0.68
N ILE A 215 11.56 -10.11 0.68
CA ILE A 215 11.01 -11.12 1.59
C ILE A 215 10.38 -12.22 0.76
N GLU A 216 10.86 -13.45 0.92
CA GLU A 216 10.25 -14.64 0.33
C GLU A 216 9.38 -15.33 1.37
N PHE A 217 8.21 -15.82 0.94
CA PHE A 217 7.28 -16.51 1.82
C PHE A 217 6.38 -17.44 1.03
N THR A 218 5.87 -18.47 1.69
CA THR A 218 4.85 -19.36 1.15
C THR A 218 3.49 -18.97 1.71
N LEU A 219 2.51 -18.74 0.84
CA LEU A 219 1.11 -18.57 1.19
C LEU A 219 0.36 -19.87 0.90
N ASN A 220 0.00 -20.60 1.95
CA ASN A 220 -0.86 -21.77 1.86
C ASN A 220 -2.32 -21.35 2.06
N ILE A 221 -3.20 -21.91 1.25
CA ILE A 221 -4.65 -21.72 1.33
C ILE A 221 -5.27 -23.06 1.61
N TYR A 222 -5.95 -23.14 2.75
CA TYR A 222 -6.73 -24.31 3.11
C TYR A 222 -8.22 -24.03 2.90
N LEU A 223 -8.95 -25.06 2.50
CA LEU A 223 -10.37 -25.05 2.23
C LEU A 223 -11.09 -25.98 3.20
N ASP A 224 -12.10 -25.47 3.89
CA ASP A 224 -13.04 -26.28 4.65
C ASP A 224 -14.11 -26.88 3.73
N ARG A 225 -13.94 -28.14 3.35
CA ARG A 225 -14.85 -28.90 2.48
C ARG A 225 -16.28 -28.98 3.00
N SER A 226 -16.51 -28.78 4.30
CA SER A 226 -17.87 -28.80 4.85
C SER A 226 -18.76 -27.69 4.30
N ARG A 227 -18.16 -26.65 3.70
CA ARG A 227 -18.83 -25.47 3.13
C ARG A 227 -19.23 -25.61 1.66
N GLU A 228 -18.84 -26.68 0.98
CA GLU A 228 -19.13 -26.86 -0.46
C GLU A 228 -20.61 -27.03 -0.80
N LYS A 229 -21.44 -27.34 0.20
CA LYS A 229 -22.89 -27.51 0.05
C LYS A 229 -23.65 -26.19 -0.14
N GLU A 230 -22.99 -25.05 0.06
CA GLU A 230 -23.60 -23.73 -0.10
C GLU A 230 -23.85 -23.43 -1.58
N GLN A 231 -24.93 -22.67 -1.86
CA GLN A 231 -25.29 -22.32 -3.23
C GLN A 231 -24.16 -21.55 -3.93
N ASN A 232 -23.81 -21.99 -5.14
CA ASN A 232 -22.77 -21.42 -5.99
C ASN A 232 -21.40 -21.30 -5.33
N PHE A 233 -21.11 -22.15 -4.33
CA PHE A 233 -19.84 -22.11 -3.61
C PHE A 233 -18.64 -22.21 -4.54
N ASN A 234 -18.66 -23.13 -5.50
CA ASN A 234 -17.57 -23.35 -6.44
C ASN A 234 -17.30 -22.11 -7.31
N ASP A 235 -18.34 -21.44 -7.81
CA ASP A 235 -18.17 -20.23 -8.63
C ASP A 235 -17.68 -19.05 -7.77
N LYS A 236 -18.18 -18.90 -6.54
CA LYS A 236 -17.65 -17.92 -5.58
C LYS A 236 -16.18 -18.16 -5.29
N LEU A 237 -15.80 -19.42 -5.04
CA LEU A 237 -14.43 -19.80 -4.72
C LEU A 237 -13.51 -19.57 -5.91
N LYS A 238 -13.90 -20.01 -7.11
CA LYS A 238 -13.12 -19.79 -8.34
C LYS A 238 -12.94 -18.31 -8.63
N PHE A 239 -14.01 -17.51 -8.55
CA PHE A 239 -13.92 -16.05 -8.67
C PHE A 239 -12.99 -15.44 -7.59
N ALA A 240 -13.07 -15.94 -6.35
CA ALA A 240 -12.18 -15.52 -5.27
C ALA A 240 -10.72 -15.85 -5.60
N LEU A 241 -10.38 -17.04 -6.08
CA LEU A 241 -9.02 -17.40 -6.49
C LEU A 241 -8.51 -16.54 -7.66
N TYR A 242 -9.37 -16.20 -8.63
CA TYR A 242 -9.04 -15.23 -9.66
C TYR A 242 -8.71 -13.84 -9.08
N SER A 243 -9.48 -13.39 -8.11
CA SER A 243 -9.18 -12.11 -7.45
C SER A 243 -7.88 -12.16 -6.63
N LEU A 244 -7.47 -13.33 -6.12
CA LEU A 244 -6.16 -13.51 -5.48
C LEU A 244 -5.03 -13.41 -6.50
N LEU A 245 -5.18 -14.05 -7.67
CA LEU A 245 -4.26 -13.93 -8.79
C LEU A 245 -4.08 -12.46 -9.19
N VAL A 246 -5.18 -11.72 -9.38
CA VAL A 246 -5.15 -10.29 -9.70
C VAL A 246 -4.49 -9.48 -8.58
N PHE A 247 -4.75 -9.80 -7.31
CA PHE A 247 -4.07 -9.18 -6.18
C PHE A 247 -2.55 -9.40 -6.23
N ILE A 248 -2.07 -10.62 -6.49
CA ILE A 248 -0.63 -10.91 -6.60
C ILE A 248 -0.02 -10.11 -7.77
N LEU A 249 -0.69 -10.09 -8.93
CA LEU A 249 -0.20 -9.48 -10.16
C LEU A 249 -0.29 -7.95 -10.22
N LEU A 250 -1.21 -7.31 -9.47
CA LEU A 250 -1.39 -5.85 -9.47
C LEU A 250 -1.19 -5.19 -8.10
N GLY A 251 -1.19 -5.96 -7.02
CA GLY A 251 -1.10 -5.47 -5.65
C GLY A 251 0.29 -5.60 -5.01
N GLY A 252 0.29 -5.39 -3.71
CA GLY A 252 1.42 -5.50 -2.81
C GLY A 252 0.92 -5.61 -1.38
N ILE A 253 1.80 -5.96 -0.44
CA ILE A 253 1.52 -6.01 1.01
C ILE A 253 2.23 -4.86 1.75
N GLY A 254 1.71 -4.46 2.91
CA GLY A 254 2.26 -3.42 3.74
C GLY A 254 1.83 -2.00 3.33
N ARG A 255 2.51 -1.01 3.92
CA ARG A 255 2.27 0.41 3.66
C ARG A 255 2.77 0.83 2.27
N LYS A 256 2.12 1.84 1.71
CA LYS A 256 2.48 2.51 0.44
C LYS A 256 2.53 1.60 -0.80
N THR A 257 1.75 0.51 -0.84
CA THR A 257 1.67 -0.38 -2.02
C THR A 257 1.23 0.29 -3.32
N SER A 258 0.57 1.44 -3.25
CA SER A 258 0.29 2.29 -4.42
C SER A 258 1.52 3.04 -4.99
N ARG A 259 2.71 2.87 -4.40
CA ARG A 259 3.97 3.54 -4.78
C ARG A 259 5.10 2.56 -5.04
N GLY A 260 4.80 1.28 -5.22
CA GLY A 260 5.78 0.24 -5.55
C GLY A 260 6.30 -0.57 -4.35
N PHE A 261 6.18 -0.07 -3.12
CA PHE A 261 6.58 -0.80 -1.91
C PHE A 261 5.73 -2.05 -1.67
N GLY A 262 6.36 -3.10 -1.13
CA GLY A 262 5.76 -4.41 -0.88
C GLY A 262 5.15 -5.08 -2.10
N SER A 263 5.60 -4.73 -3.31
CA SER A 263 5.05 -5.31 -4.53
C SER A 263 5.27 -6.83 -4.55
N LEU A 264 4.19 -7.58 -4.76
CA LEU A 264 4.23 -9.04 -4.80
C LEU A 264 4.70 -9.58 -6.15
N SER A 265 5.44 -10.67 -6.14
CA SER A 265 5.76 -11.48 -7.31
C SER A 265 5.56 -12.94 -6.93
N PHE A 266 5.32 -13.80 -7.92
CA PHE A 266 5.22 -15.23 -7.67
C PHE A 266 6.47 -15.93 -8.18
N ALA A 267 6.92 -16.93 -7.45
CA ALA A 267 8.04 -17.79 -7.81
C ALA A 267 7.54 -19.18 -8.27
N ASP A 268 6.54 -19.72 -7.57
CA ASP A 268 5.96 -21.04 -7.82
C ASP A 268 4.51 -21.10 -7.32
N VAL A 269 3.68 -21.94 -7.94
CA VAL A 269 2.28 -22.16 -7.57
C VAL A 269 1.94 -23.63 -7.71
N LYS A 270 1.41 -24.22 -6.64
CA LYS A 270 0.95 -25.61 -6.60
C LYS A 270 -0.54 -25.66 -6.29
N CYS A 271 -1.29 -26.35 -7.14
CA CYS A 271 -2.69 -26.68 -6.93
C CYS A 271 -2.79 -28.12 -6.42
N TYR A 272 -3.63 -28.34 -5.42
CA TYR A 272 -3.86 -29.65 -4.82
C TYR A 272 -5.27 -30.18 -5.12
N ASN A 273 -6.09 -29.39 -5.82
CA ASN A 273 -7.40 -29.79 -6.33
C ASN A 273 -7.63 -29.22 -7.73
N GLU A 274 -7.37 -30.01 -8.76
CA GLU A 274 -7.41 -29.58 -10.16
C GLU A 274 -8.76 -28.98 -10.59
N GLU A 275 -9.87 -29.49 -10.06
CA GLU A 275 -11.22 -29.00 -10.38
C GLU A 275 -11.45 -27.54 -9.93
N LEU A 276 -10.88 -27.16 -8.80
CA LEU A 276 -11.06 -25.84 -8.19
C LEU A 276 -9.96 -24.84 -8.56
N CYS A 277 -8.70 -25.29 -8.66
CA CYS A 277 -7.55 -24.40 -8.86
C CYS A 277 -6.66 -24.71 -10.07
N GLY A 278 -6.96 -25.75 -10.86
CA GLY A 278 -6.11 -26.16 -11.99
C GLY A 278 -5.93 -25.04 -13.02
N GLU A 279 -7.00 -24.30 -13.32
CA GLU A 279 -6.95 -23.15 -14.24
C GLU A 279 -6.01 -22.03 -13.73
N ILE A 280 -6.09 -21.70 -12.43
CA ILE A 280 -5.23 -20.67 -11.81
C ILE A 280 -3.77 -21.12 -11.82
N SER A 281 -3.51 -22.38 -11.47
CA SER A 281 -2.17 -22.98 -11.53
C SER A 281 -1.60 -22.93 -12.94
N ASN A 282 -2.40 -23.25 -13.96
CA ASN A 282 -1.99 -23.20 -15.35
C ASN A 282 -1.67 -21.77 -15.82
N ILE A 283 -2.46 -20.78 -15.41
CA ILE A 283 -2.20 -19.36 -15.72
C ILE A 283 -0.90 -18.89 -15.04
N MET A 284 -0.70 -19.25 -13.77
CA MET A 284 0.48 -18.86 -12.99
C MET A 284 1.69 -19.74 -13.23
N ASN A 285 1.59 -20.76 -14.08
CA ASN A 285 2.73 -21.59 -14.43
C ASN A 285 3.81 -20.71 -15.06
N ARG A 286 5.01 -20.74 -14.46
CA ARG A 286 6.14 -19.88 -14.80
C ARG A 286 6.50 -19.92 -16.29
N ASN A 287 6.53 -21.12 -16.88
CA ASN A 287 6.87 -21.32 -18.29
C ASN A 287 5.75 -20.86 -19.21
N ASN A 288 4.49 -21.10 -18.82
CA ASN A 288 3.33 -20.64 -19.58
C ASN A 288 3.26 -19.11 -19.61
N MET A 289 3.37 -18.46 -18.43
CA MET A 289 3.33 -17.00 -18.31
C MET A 289 4.46 -16.35 -19.13
N GLU A 290 5.68 -16.88 -19.07
CA GLU A 290 6.79 -16.37 -19.88
C GLU A 290 6.53 -16.50 -21.38
N LYS A 291 6.06 -17.68 -21.83
CA LYS A 291 5.70 -17.91 -23.23
C LYS A 291 4.63 -16.94 -23.69
N GLN A 292 3.60 -16.71 -22.88
CA GLN A 292 2.54 -15.75 -23.21
C GLN A 292 3.05 -14.30 -23.24
N ILE A 293 3.92 -13.91 -22.32
CA ILE A 293 4.55 -12.58 -22.32
C ILE A 293 5.40 -12.37 -23.56
N LYS A 294 6.19 -13.38 -23.97
CA LYS A 294 6.98 -13.34 -25.21
C LYS A 294 6.10 -13.20 -26.45
N ASN A 295 4.96 -13.88 -26.49
CA ASN A 295 4.07 -13.88 -27.65
C ASN A 295 3.20 -12.62 -27.75
N TRP A 296 2.70 -12.11 -26.62
CA TRP A 296 1.63 -11.09 -26.60
C TRP A 296 2.00 -9.81 -25.84
N GLY A 297 3.09 -9.82 -25.08
CA GLY A 297 3.46 -8.77 -24.15
C GLY A 297 2.67 -8.82 -22.84
N LEU A 298 3.28 -8.37 -21.75
CA LEU A 298 2.69 -8.43 -20.40
C LEU A 298 1.36 -7.67 -20.29
N THR A 299 1.20 -6.55 -21.02
CA THR A 299 -0.08 -5.80 -21.03
C THR A 299 -1.25 -6.67 -21.48
N LYS A 300 -1.09 -7.40 -22.58
CA LYS A 300 -2.14 -8.24 -23.14
C LYS A 300 -2.41 -9.46 -22.27
N VAL A 301 -1.37 -10.04 -21.69
CA VAL A 301 -1.50 -11.14 -20.72
C VAL A 301 -2.32 -10.71 -19.50
N LEU A 302 -1.99 -9.58 -18.88
CA LEU A 302 -2.77 -9.05 -17.76
C LEU A 302 -4.22 -8.77 -18.17
N ARG A 303 -4.44 -8.18 -19.36
CA ARG A 303 -5.79 -7.90 -19.87
C ARG A 303 -6.61 -9.17 -20.02
N ASN A 304 -6.02 -10.22 -20.59
CA ASN A 304 -6.66 -11.52 -20.74
C ASN A 304 -6.98 -12.17 -19.39
N ILE A 305 -6.15 -11.96 -18.36
CA ILE A 305 -6.43 -12.46 -17.01
C ILE A 305 -7.62 -11.73 -16.38
N ILE A 306 -7.69 -10.40 -16.48
CA ILE A 306 -8.73 -9.59 -15.79
C ILE A 306 -10.09 -9.66 -16.50
N PHE A 307 -10.08 -9.71 -17.83
CA PHE A 307 -11.28 -9.73 -18.66
C PHE A 307 -11.48 -11.08 -19.35
N ASN A 308 -11.10 -12.17 -18.69
CA ASN A 308 -11.32 -13.53 -19.19
C ASN A 308 -12.84 -13.83 -19.22
N ASP A 309 -13.30 -14.49 -20.29
CA ASP A 309 -14.65 -15.05 -20.39
C ASP A 309 -14.96 -16.05 -19.27
N THR A 310 -13.97 -16.79 -18.75
CA THR A 310 -14.16 -17.66 -17.57
C THR A 310 -14.65 -16.87 -16.35
N ILE A 311 -14.00 -15.74 -16.03
CA ILE A 311 -14.37 -14.90 -14.89
C ILE A 311 -15.78 -14.32 -15.10
N ARG A 312 -16.08 -13.93 -16.34
CA ARG A 312 -17.41 -13.45 -16.71
C ARG A 312 -18.47 -14.55 -16.53
N GLY A 313 -18.16 -15.78 -16.89
CA GLY A 313 -19.03 -16.95 -16.67
C GLY A 313 -19.37 -17.13 -15.18
N TYR A 314 -18.36 -17.14 -14.30
CA TYR A 314 -18.60 -17.23 -12.85
C TYR A 314 -19.45 -16.06 -12.35
N PHE A 315 -19.14 -14.84 -12.79
CA PHE A 315 -19.94 -13.67 -12.42
C PHE A 315 -21.41 -13.81 -12.87
N ASP A 316 -21.64 -14.29 -14.09
CA ASP A 316 -22.98 -14.44 -14.65
C ASP A 316 -23.82 -15.44 -13.84
N ASN A 317 -23.23 -16.57 -13.44
CA ASN A 317 -23.88 -17.54 -12.55
C ASN A 317 -24.25 -16.90 -11.19
N LEU A 318 -23.33 -16.15 -10.60
CA LEU A 318 -23.56 -15.47 -9.31
C LEU A 318 -24.68 -14.43 -9.38
N ILE A 319 -24.74 -13.64 -10.45
CA ILE A 319 -25.80 -12.61 -10.59
C ILE A 319 -27.16 -13.26 -10.86
N ASN A 320 -27.22 -14.29 -11.69
CA ASN A 320 -28.50 -14.93 -12.03
C ASN A 320 -29.18 -15.53 -10.80
N ASP A 321 -28.39 -16.14 -9.91
CA ASP A 321 -28.93 -16.90 -8.78
C ASP A 321 -28.98 -16.12 -7.46
N GLU A 322 -28.11 -15.13 -7.27
CA GLU A 322 -27.93 -14.44 -5.99
C GLU A 322 -27.97 -12.91 -6.09
N SER A 323 -28.49 -12.35 -7.18
CA SER A 323 -28.67 -10.90 -7.35
C SER A 323 -29.46 -10.24 -6.21
N TYR A 324 -30.35 -10.97 -5.53
CA TYR A 324 -31.10 -10.46 -4.38
C TYR A 324 -30.20 -10.03 -3.19
N LYS A 325 -28.99 -10.59 -3.08
CA LYS A 325 -27.99 -10.18 -2.06
C LYS A 325 -27.29 -8.86 -2.42
N LEU A 326 -27.40 -8.42 -3.67
CA LEU A 326 -26.69 -7.26 -4.18
C LEU A 326 -27.50 -5.98 -4.02
N LYS A 327 -26.83 -4.94 -3.51
CA LYS A 327 -27.37 -3.59 -3.50
C LYS A 327 -26.72 -2.80 -4.62
N TYR A 328 -27.50 -2.58 -5.67
CA TYR A 328 -27.11 -1.70 -6.75
C TYR A 328 -27.10 -0.25 -6.28
N GLN A 329 -26.09 0.52 -6.71
CA GLN A 329 -25.96 1.92 -6.31
C GLN A 329 -27.11 2.82 -6.80
N GLY A 330 -27.87 2.42 -7.83
CA GLY A 330 -28.97 3.22 -8.37
C GLY A 330 -28.54 4.65 -8.76
N ASN A 331 -29.53 5.54 -8.93
CA ASN A 331 -29.31 6.97 -9.15
C ASN A 331 -28.97 7.74 -7.86
N ASN A 332 -28.63 7.06 -6.76
CA ASN A 332 -28.25 7.71 -5.49
C ASN A 332 -26.76 7.50 -5.15
N PRO A 333 -25.84 8.02 -6.00
CA PRO A 333 -24.41 7.80 -5.89
C PRO A 333 -23.76 8.58 -4.73
N GLU A 334 -24.53 9.36 -3.97
CA GLU A 334 -24.12 10.52 -3.17
C GLU A 334 -23.10 10.26 -2.03
N PHE A 335 -22.87 9.01 -1.62
CA PHE A 335 -22.10 8.72 -0.39
C PHE A 335 -20.98 7.68 -0.50
N PHE A 336 -20.91 6.91 -1.58
CA PHE A 336 -19.98 5.78 -1.66
C PHE A 336 -18.99 5.89 -2.80
N VAL A 337 -17.74 5.53 -2.53
CA VAL A 337 -16.66 5.43 -3.53
C VAL A 337 -16.28 3.99 -3.71
N TYR A 338 -16.40 3.50 -4.93
CA TYR A 338 -15.98 2.16 -5.32
C TYR A 338 -14.90 2.25 -6.38
N TYR A 339 -13.94 1.34 -6.28
CA TYR A 339 -12.88 1.18 -7.25
C TYR A 339 -13.13 -0.03 -8.15
N PHE A 340 -12.77 0.10 -9.42
CA PHE A 340 -12.82 -0.95 -10.43
C PHE A 340 -11.71 -0.73 -11.47
N VAL A 341 -11.41 -1.74 -12.27
CA VAL A 341 -10.47 -1.69 -13.39
C VAL A 341 -11.28 -1.50 -14.66
N ASN A 342 -11.30 -0.29 -15.23
CA ASN A 342 -11.87 -0.08 -16.56
C ASN A 342 -10.74 -0.25 -17.58
N ASP A 343 -10.90 -1.21 -18.50
CA ASP A 343 -9.94 -1.64 -19.53
C ASP A 343 -8.49 -1.39 -19.16
N ILE A 344 -7.82 -2.37 -18.51
CA ILE A 344 -6.58 -2.18 -17.72
C ILE A 344 -5.81 -0.98 -18.25
N ASN A 345 -6.00 0.17 -17.60
CA ASN A 345 -5.26 1.38 -17.92
C ASN A 345 -3.83 1.17 -17.39
N ILE A 346 -3.13 0.14 -17.88
CA ILE A 346 -1.69 0.02 -17.85
C ILE A 346 -1.21 1.19 -18.68
N LEU A 347 -0.83 2.25 -17.98
CA LEU A 347 -0.28 3.45 -18.58
C LEU A 347 1.13 3.13 -19.10
N LYS A 348 1.84 2.21 -18.44
CA LYS A 348 3.15 1.73 -18.89
C LYS A 348 3.60 0.42 -18.24
N ILE A 349 4.32 -0.38 -19.02
CA ILE A 349 5.15 -1.49 -18.56
C ILE A 349 6.58 -1.30 -19.06
N ILE A 350 7.56 -1.43 -18.15
CA ILE A 350 8.99 -1.26 -18.45
C ILE A 350 9.79 -2.38 -17.79
N ASN A 351 10.70 -3.00 -18.54
CA ASN A 351 11.74 -3.88 -18.01
C ASN A 351 12.82 -3.04 -17.27
N ILE A 352 13.20 -3.46 -16.07
CA ILE A 352 14.24 -2.81 -15.26
C ILE A 352 15.26 -3.83 -14.74
N ASN A 353 16.49 -3.36 -14.48
CA ASN A 353 17.46 -4.11 -13.70
C ASN A 353 17.11 -4.03 -12.20
N GLN A 354 17.34 -5.13 -11.47
CA GLN A 354 17.20 -5.23 -10.02
C GLN A 354 17.95 -4.11 -9.28
N ASP A 355 19.15 -3.75 -9.73
CA ASP A 355 19.97 -2.70 -9.10
C ASP A 355 19.36 -1.30 -9.18
N ARG A 356 18.34 -1.11 -10.04
CA ARG A 356 17.65 0.19 -10.22
C ARG A 356 16.37 0.32 -9.38
N ILE A 357 15.94 -0.73 -8.68
CA ILE A 357 14.67 -0.75 -7.93
C ILE A 357 14.58 0.40 -6.92
N GLU A 358 15.64 0.65 -6.14
CA GLU A 358 15.65 1.75 -5.16
C GLU A 358 15.47 3.11 -5.84
N THR A 359 16.25 3.38 -6.89
CA THR A 359 16.16 4.61 -7.70
C THR A 359 14.76 4.83 -8.26
N ILE A 360 14.07 3.76 -8.65
CA ILE A 360 12.68 3.82 -9.14
C ILE A 360 11.71 4.19 -8.01
N LEU A 361 11.83 3.53 -6.85
CA LEU A 361 10.99 3.82 -5.68
C LEU A 361 11.18 5.27 -5.23
N ASP A 362 12.41 5.77 -5.26
CA ASP A 362 12.75 7.16 -4.94
C ASP A 362 12.13 8.12 -5.95
N LYS A 363 12.27 7.82 -7.24
CA LYS A 363 11.69 8.65 -8.29
C LYS A 363 10.17 8.69 -8.22
N ILE A 364 9.48 7.56 -8.03
CA ILE A 364 8.03 7.51 -7.84
C ILE A 364 7.63 8.36 -6.62
N SER A 365 8.39 8.25 -5.53
CA SER A 365 8.13 8.99 -4.29
C SER A 365 8.30 10.50 -4.46
N ASN A 366 9.33 10.91 -5.21
CA ASN A 366 9.63 12.31 -5.49
C ASN A 366 8.63 12.94 -6.47
N GLU A 367 8.29 12.22 -7.53
CA GLU A 367 7.47 12.74 -8.63
C GLU A 367 5.96 12.74 -8.34
N THR A 368 5.49 11.95 -7.36
CA THR A 368 4.08 11.95 -6.93
C THR A 368 3.70 13.07 -5.96
N SER A 369 4.59 14.04 -5.78
CA SER A 369 4.37 15.31 -5.08
C SER A 369 3.86 16.40 -6.02
N ILE A 370 3.16 17.41 -5.49
CA ILE A 370 2.77 18.61 -6.26
C ILE A 370 3.98 19.42 -6.77
N TYR A 371 5.15 19.16 -6.18
CA TYR A 371 6.42 19.80 -6.52
C TYR A 371 7.35 18.87 -7.33
N GLY A 372 6.87 17.69 -7.75
CA GLY A 372 7.62 16.81 -8.65
C GLY A 372 7.89 17.50 -9.99
N GLU A 373 9.06 17.26 -10.58
CA GLU A 373 9.46 17.89 -11.85
C GLU A 373 8.59 17.41 -13.01
N CYS A 374 8.17 16.15 -13.00
CA CYS A 374 7.26 15.59 -14.00
C CYS A 374 5.93 16.31 -14.03
N ILE A 375 5.29 16.51 -12.87
CA ILE A 375 4.01 17.22 -12.83
C ILE A 375 4.15 18.72 -13.09
N LYS A 376 5.26 19.34 -12.68
CA LYS A 376 5.56 20.76 -13.00
C LYS A 376 5.71 20.99 -14.49
N LYS A 377 6.41 20.09 -15.20
CA LYS A 377 6.60 20.16 -16.65
C LYS A 377 5.29 19.96 -17.41
N LEU A 378 4.43 19.05 -16.94
CA LEU A 378 3.13 18.83 -17.56
C LEU A 378 2.11 19.94 -17.26
N ILE A 379 2.13 20.49 -16.06
CA ILE A 379 1.09 21.41 -15.57
C ILE A 379 1.77 22.61 -14.89
N SER A 380 1.84 23.73 -15.60
CA SER A 380 2.49 24.96 -15.12
C SER A 380 1.75 25.62 -13.95
N GLN A 381 0.41 25.57 -13.95
CA GLN A 381 -0.42 26.15 -12.89
C GLN A 381 -0.47 25.27 -11.63
N GLU A 382 -0.03 25.79 -10.48
CA GLU A 382 -0.01 25.05 -9.22
C GLU A 382 -1.39 24.51 -8.80
N MET A 383 -2.44 25.30 -9.04
CA MET A 383 -3.81 24.89 -8.71
C MET A 383 -4.24 23.64 -9.50
N ARG A 384 -3.91 23.59 -10.80
CA ARG A 384 -4.16 22.42 -11.65
C ARG A 384 -3.33 21.22 -11.21
N ARG A 385 -2.07 21.41 -10.78
CA ARG A 385 -1.26 20.34 -10.17
C ARG A 385 -1.90 19.77 -8.91
N ARG A 386 -2.39 20.65 -8.03
CA ARG A 386 -3.09 20.27 -6.81
C ARG A 386 -4.36 19.47 -7.12
N ALA A 387 -5.13 19.90 -8.13
CA ALA A 387 -6.30 19.18 -8.61
C ALA A 387 -5.94 17.78 -9.13
N PHE A 388 -4.95 17.68 -10.01
CA PHE A 388 -4.45 16.40 -10.55
C PHE A 388 -3.99 15.46 -9.44
N THR A 389 -3.10 15.93 -8.55
CA THR A 389 -2.59 15.09 -7.45
C THR A 389 -3.70 14.67 -6.49
N PHE A 390 -4.70 15.52 -6.25
CA PHE A 390 -5.85 15.13 -5.46
C PHE A 390 -6.68 14.06 -6.19
N ALA A 391 -7.06 14.26 -7.45
CA ALA A 391 -7.86 13.29 -8.18
C ALA A 391 -7.21 11.90 -8.25
N PHE A 392 -5.91 11.85 -8.57
CA PHE A 392 -5.24 10.59 -8.93
C PHE A 392 -4.27 10.04 -7.90
N LEU A 393 -3.66 10.89 -7.06
CA LEU A 393 -2.58 10.50 -6.14
C LEU A 393 -3.01 10.33 -4.68
N GLY A 394 -4.32 10.21 -4.44
CA GLY A 394 -4.92 10.01 -3.11
C GLY A 394 -5.07 11.30 -2.31
N ASN A 395 -5.36 11.17 -1.01
CA ASN A 395 -5.65 12.32 -0.16
C ASN A 395 -4.50 13.34 -0.09
N ARG A 396 -4.84 14.63 -0.01
CA ARG A 396 -3.92 15.77 0.16
C ARG A 396 -4.56 16.81 1.10
N LYS A 397 -3.76 17.39 2.01
CA LYS A 397 -4.22 18.46 2.90
C LYS A 397 -4.32 19.78 2.14
N PHE A 398 -5.48 20.44 2.24
CA PHE A 398 -5.74 21.77 1.69
C PHE A 398 -6.02 22.76 2.82
N ARG A 399 -5.33 23.92 2.83
CA ARG A 399 -5.57 24.97 3.83
C ARG A 399 -6.92 25.68 3.65
N ASN A 400 -7.42 25.79 2.41
CA ASN A 400 -8.71 26.44 2.11
C ASN A 400 -9.53 25.57 1.15
N LYS A 401 -10.31 24.64 1.70
CA LYS A 401 -11.05 23.62 0.94
C LYS A 401 -12.08 24.23 -0.02
N HIS A 402 -12.82 25.25 0.43
CA HIS A 402 -13.91 25.87 -0.34
C HIS A 402 -13.40 26.69 -1.54
N LYS A 403 -12.31 27.45 -1.39
CA LYS A 403 -11.74 28.25 -2.50
C LYS A 403 -11.07 27.40 -3.58
N ASN A 404 -10.51 26.27 -3.20
CA ASN A 404 -9.79 25.38 -4.12
C ASN A 404 -10.74 24.45 -4.88
N TYR A 405 -11.96 24.24 -4.38
CA TYR A 405 -12.93 23.30 -4.93
C TYR A 405 -13.34 23.62 -6.38
N ALA A 406 -13.87 24.82 -6.64
CA ALA A 406 -14.35 25.20 -7.98
C ALA A 406 -13.25 25.06 -9.05
N ARG A 407 -12.01 25.39 -8.68
CA ARG A 407 -10.84 25.28 -9.57
C ARG A 407 -10.38 23.84 -9.79
N ILE A 408 -10.60 22.94 -8.83
CA ILE A 408 -10.34 21.51 -9.02
C ILE A 408 -11.37 20.90 -9.99
N LEU A 409 -12.63 21.31 -9.88
CA LEU A 409 -13.68 20.89 -10.82
C LEU A 409 -13.40 21.37 -12.23
N GLU A 410 -13.09 22.66 -12.38
CA GLU A 410 -12.76 23.30 -13.66
C GLU A 410 -11.61 22.57 -14.36
N PHE A 411 -10.56 22.20 -13.63
CA PHE A 411 -9.42 21.48 -14.20
C PHE A 411 -9.77 20.08 -14.72
N LEU A 412 -10.66 19.37 -14.04
CA LEU A 412 -10.99 18.01 -14.42
C LEU A 412 -11.95 17.96 -15.63
N CYS A 413 -12.42 19.11 -16.15
CA CYS A 413 -13.32 19.23 -17.30
C CYS A 413 -14.56 18.31 -17.24
N VAL A 414 -14.94 17.85 -16.05
CA VAL A 414 -16.07 16.96 -15.90
C VAL A 414 -17.27 17.82 -15.55
N GLU A 415 -18.19 18.02 -16.50
CA GLU A 415 -19.57 18.48 -16.23
C GLU A 415 -20.30 17.59 -15.20
N TYR A 416 -19.69 16.45 -14.84
CA TYR A 416 -20.20 15.36 -14.03
C TYR A 416 -19.33 15.01 -12.81
N ILE A 417 -18.54 15.93 -12.23
CA ILE A 417 -18.09 15.72 -10.85
C ILE A 417 -19.28 15.93 -9.94
N LYS A 418 -19.94 14.81 -9.64
CA LYS A 418 -21.03 14.71 -8.67
C LYS A 418 -20.57 15.25 -7.31
N ARG A 419 -21.52 15.73 -6.50
CA ARG A 419 -21.33 16.11 -5.08
C ARG A 419 -20.46 15.09 -4.30
N GLU A 420 -20.45 13.82 -4.70
CA GLU A 420 -19.54 12.76 -4.21
C GLU A 420 -18.08 13.18 -4.02
N PHE A 421 -17.48 13.86 -5.00
CA PHE A 421 -16.08 14.24 -4.92
C PHE A 421 -15.84 15.32 -3.85
N VAL A 422 -16.85 16.16 -3.57
CA VAL A 422 -16.85 17.14 -2.47
C VAL A 422 -16.72 16.41 -1.14
N ASN A 423 -17.50 15.34 -0.97
CA ASN A 423 -17.53 14.54 0.26
C ASN A 423 -16.19 13.82 0.51
N LEU A 424 -15.29 13.77 -0.47
CA LEU A 424 -13.93 13.26 -0.32
C LEU A 424 -12.93 14.33 0.14
N ILE A 425 -13.25 15.62 -0.01
CA ILE A 425 -12.36 16.71 0.38
C ILE A 425 -12.27 16.77 1.90
N GLY A 426 -11.10 16.41 2.41
CA GLY A 426 -10.85 16.36 3.85
C GLY A 426 -11.07 15.01 4.50
N LYS A 427 -11.50 13.98 3.77
CA LYS A 427 -11.41 12.61 4.26
C LYS A 427 -9.94 12.19 4.28
N GLU A 428 -9.44 11.87 5.48
CA GLU A 428 -8.01 11.62 5.66
C GLU A 428 -7.52 10.35 4.98
N ARG A 429 -8.40 9.35 4.85
CA ARG A 429 -8.11 8.01 4.32
C ARG A 429 -8.77 7.81 2.96
N ARG A 430 -8.11 8.28 1.89
CA ARG A 430 -8.48 7.97 0.49
C ARG A 430 -7.29 7.38 -0.26
N PRO A 431 -7.42 6.16 -0.84
CA PRO A 431 -6.34 5.54 -1.57
C PRO A 431 -6.06 6.29 -2.88
N SER A 432 -4.85 6.07 -3.39
CA SER A 432 -4.42 6.59 -4.69
C SER A 432 -5.05 5.76 -5.81
N ASN A 433 -5.67 6.43 -6.78
CA ASN A 433 -6.17 5.80 -8.01
C ASN A 433 -5.02 5.38 -8.91
N LEU A 434 -4.03 6.26 -9.12
CA LEU A 434 -2.80 5.94 -9.84
C LEU A 434 -1.87 5.16 -8.92
N ARG A 435 -1.43 4.00 -9.40
CA ARG A 435 -0.64 3.03 -8.64
C ARG A 435 0.55 2.59 -9.47
N PHE A 436 1.65 2.33 -8.77
CA PHE A 436 2.88 1.77 -9.33
C PHE A 436 3.16 0.46 -8.62
N LYS A 437 3.56 -0.54 -9.39
CA LYS A 437 3.93 -1.88 -8.92
C LYS A 437 5.21 -2.31 -9.61
N ILE A 438 6.06 -3.03 -8.90
CA ILE A 438 7.20 -3.76 -9.47
C ILE A 438 6.86 -5.24 -9.45
N LEU A 439 6.81 -5.88 -10.62
CA LEU A 439 6.49 -7.30 -10.78
C LEU A 439 7.71 -8.01 -11.33
N GLU A 440 8.16 -9.05 -10.65
CA GLU A 440 9.19 -9.94 -11.15
C GLU A 440 8.55 -11.18 -11.77
N ILE A 441 8.96 -11.51 -13.00
CA ILE A 441 8.64 -12.77 -13.66
C ILE A 441 9.94 -13.25 -14.29
N ASN A 442 10.40 -14.43 -13.89
CA ASN A 442 11.59 -15.09 -14.44
C ASN A 442 12.85 -14.23 -14.36
N ASN A 443 13.12 -13.66 -13.17
CA ASN A 443 14.25 -12.76 -12.91
C ASN A 443 14.22 -11.49 -13.78
N THR A 444 13.11 -11.23 -14.47
CA THR A 444 12.87 -10.00 -15.22
C THR A 444 11.91 -9.14 -14.42
N TYR A 445 12.31 -7.90 -14.15
CA TYR A 445 11.50 -6.97 -13.37
C TYR A 445 10.74 -6.02 -14.29
N TYR A 446 9.46 -5.82 -14.00
CA TYR A 446 8.55 -4.96 -14.74
C TYR A 446 7.98 -3.89 -13.82
N ILE A 447 8.05 -2.61 -14.21
CA ILE A 447 7.25 -1.56 -13.55
C ILE A 447 5.89 -1.51 -14.23
N ILE A 448 4.83 -1.84 -13.50
CA ILE A 448 3.44 -1.67 -13.94
C ILE A 448 2.91 -0.38 -13.33
N SER A 449 2.48 0.55 -14.18
CA SER A 449 1.73 1.73 -13.75
C SER A 449 0.30 1.60 -14.22
N TYR A 450 -0.65 1.67 -13.28
CA TYR A 450 -2.04 1.47 -13.60
C TYR A 450 -2.97 2.41 -12.84
N LEU A 451 -4.13 2.67 -13.42
CA LEU A 451 -5.19 3.49 -12.82
C LEU A 451 -6.34 2.61 -12.38
N LEU A 452 -6.70 2.69 -11.09
CA LEU A 452 -8.01 2.24 -10.63
C LEU A 452 -9.03 3.34 -10.89
N TYR A 453 -10.07 3.01 -11.63
CA TYR A 453 -11.20 3.90 -11.81
C TYR A 453 -12.01 3.92 -10.52
N SER A 454 -12.50 5.10 -10.19
CA SER A 454 -13.56 5.26 -9.20
C SER A 454 -14.84 5.64 -9.90
N ASN A 455 -15.98 5.43 -9.25
CA ASN A 455 -17.27 5.92 -9.74
C ASN A 455 -17.27 7.43 -10.07
N TYR A 456 -16.49 8.25 -9.35
CA TYR A 456 -16.30 9.67 -9.65
C TYR A 456 -15.32 9.99 -10.80
N LEU A 457 -14.68 8.98 -11.41
CA LEU A 457 -13.78 9.11 -12.57
C LEU A 457 -14.25 8.29 -13.79
N LYS A 458 -15.48 7.76 -13.77
CA LYS A 458 -16.00 6.78 -14.75
C LYS A 458 -15.82 7.19 -16.23
N ASN A 459 -15.88 8.48 -16.52
CA ASN A 459 -15.70 9.05 -17.87
C ASN A 459 -14.56 10.08 -17.85
N THR A 460 -13.32 9.61 -17.72
CA THR A 460 -12.17 10.52 -17.69
C THR A 460 -11.93 11.08 -19.10
N ASP A 461 -11.84 12.40 -19.22
CA ASP A 461 -11.57 13.11 -20.48
C ASP A 461 -10.32 12.54 -21.20
N PRO A 462 -10.35 12.31 -22.53
CA PRO A 462 -9.18 11.87 -23.30
C PRO A 462 -7.90 12.68 -23.04
N ILE A 463 -8.02 14.01 -22.85
CA ILE A 463 -6.91 14.91 -22.50
C ILE A 463 -6.30 14.52 -21.16
N ILE A 464 -7.12 14.22 -20.16
CA ILE A 464 -6.65 13.78 -18.84
C ILE A 464 -5.98 12.41 -18.93
N LYS A 465 -6.50 11.51 -19.77
CA LYS A 465 -5.87 10.20 -20.02
C LYS A 465 -4.48 10.38 -20.66
N ASP A 466 -4.35 11.27 -21.62
CA ASP A 466 -3.06 11.61 -22.23
C ASP A 466 -2.10 12.25 -21.21
N MET A 467 -2.58 13.18 -20.39
CA MET A 467 -1.78 13.77 -19.30
C MET A 467 -1.30 12.71 -18.30
N LEU A 468 -2.14 11.73 -17.94
CA LEU A 468 -1.74 10.61 -17.08
C LEU A 468 -0.66 9.76 -17.73
N ASN A 469 -0.79 9.46 -19.03
CA ASN A 469 0.24 8.74 -19.80
C ASN A 469 1.56 9.51 -19.84
N GLN A 470 1.52 10.81 -20.15
CA GLN A 470 2.70 11.68 -20.16
C GLN A 470 3.36 11.75 -18.78
N PHE A 471 2.56 11.85 -17.71
CA PHE A 471 3.06 11.88 -16.33
C PHE A 471 3.79 10.59 -15.99
N VAL A 472 3.14 9.44 -16.18
CA VAL A 472 3.75 8.12 -15.94
C VAL A 472 4.99 7.92 -16.80
N ASN A 473 4.93 8.33 -18.06
CA ASN A 473 6.10 8.34 -18.93
C ASN A 473 7.24 9.13 -18.30
N CYS A 474 7.03 10.35 -17.85
CA CYS A 474 8.09 11.13 -17.20
C CYS A 474 8.63 10.44 -15.93
N VAL A 475 7.74 9.91 -15.08
CA VAL A 475 8.12 9.22 -13.82
C VAL A 475 9.06 8.06 -14.11
N ILE A 476 8.89 7.33 -15.23
CA ILE A 476 9.66 6.11 -15.47
C ILE A 476 10.73 6.26 -16.58
N ARG A 477 10.63 7.25 -17.48
CA ARG A 477 11.49 7.40 -18.69
C ARG A 477 12.95 7.74 -18.42
N ASN A 478 13.31 8.19 -17.22
CA ASN A 478 14.73 8.46 -16.84
C ASN A 478 15.34 7.36 -15.97
N VAL A 479 14.79 6.15 -15.99
CA VAL A 479 15.41 4.98 -15.36
C VAL A 479 16.30 4.23 -16.36
N TYR A 480 16.35 4.66 -17.63
CA TYR A 480 17.04 3.97 -18.73
C TYR A 480 18.45 4.50 -19.02
N LYS A 481 18.64 5.82 -18.93
CA LYS A 481 19.96 6.46 -19.00
C LYS A 481 20.62 6.26 -17.64
#